data_AF-A0A2V8DD31-F1
#
_entry.id   AF-A0A2V8DD31-F1
#
_cell.length_a   1.000
_cell.length_b   1.000
_cell.length_c   1.000
_cell.angle_alpha   90.00
_cell.angle_beta   90.00
_cell.angle_gamma   90.00
#
_symmetry.space_group_name_H-M   'P 1'
#
loop_
_entity.id
_entity.type
_entity.pdbx_description
1 polymer ?
#
loop_
_entity_poly.entity_id
_entity_poly.type
_entity_poly.pdbx_seq_one_letter_code
_entity_poly.pdbx_strand_id
1 'polypeptide(L)' 'MNDAFGRPLRNLRLSVTDRCNLRCEYCMPEDDYVWLPREDVLHFEET' A
#
# COMPACT_ATOMS: atom_id res chain seq x y z
N MET A 1 6.56 12.49 19.83
CA MET A 1 7.05 11.23 19.21
C MET A 1 7.60 11.64 17.85
N ASN A 2 8.92 11.59 17.73
CA ASN A 2 9.65 12.13 16.58
C ASN A 2 10.53 11.01 16.02
N ASP A 3 10.77 11.01 14.72
CA ASP A 3 11.68 10.03 14.12
C ASP A 3 13.16 10.28 14.50
N ALA A 4 14.07 9.46 14.00
CA ALA A 4 15.51 9.59 14.29
C ALA A 4 16.13 10.92 13.83
N PHE A 5 15.47 11.65 12.92
CA PHE A 5 15.88 12.98 12.45
C PHE A 5 15.10 14.11 13.14
N GLY A 6 14.32 13.80 14.19
CA GLY A 6 13.57 14.79 14.97
C GLY A 6 12.29 15.30 14.29
N ARG A 7 11.87 14.71 13.16
CA ARG A 7 10.65 15.17 12.44
C ARG A 7 9.40 14.66 13.17
N PRO A 8 8.37 15.51 13.37
CA PRO A 8 7.12 15.09 14.01
C PRO A 8 6.28 14.25 13.05
N LEU A 9 5.52 13.29 13.59
CA LEU A 9 4.45 12.61 12.86
C LEU A 9 3.36 13.62 12.47
N ARG A 10 2.94 13.62 11.20
CA ARG A 10 1.90 14.54 10.69
C ARG A 10 0.82 13.84 9.87
N ASN A 11 1.24 12.92 9.00
CA ASN A 11 0.36 12.28 8.03
C ASN A 11 0.51 10.76 8.13
N LEU A 12 -0.60 10.05 7.92
CA LEU A 12 -0.64 8.61 7.79
C LEU A 12 -1.10 8.26 6.38
N ARG A 13 -0.29 7.48 5.65
CA ARG A 13 -0.65 6.92 4.35
C ARG A 13 -1.06 5.46 4.57
N LEU A 14 -2.31 5.15 4.26
CA LEU A 14 -2.82 3.78 4.29
C LEU A 14 -3.02 3.30 2.86
N SER A 15 -2.26 2.27 2.47
CA SER A 15 -2.48 1.55 1.22
C SER A 15 -3.51 0.46 1.49
N VAL A 16 -4.69 0.59 0.89
CA VAL A 16 -5.81 -0.34 1.14
C VAL A 16 -5.68 -1.61 0.29
N THR A 17 -5.16 -1.47 -0.93
CA THR A 17 -5.00 -2.57 -1.88
C THR A 17 -3.80 -2.30 -2.76
N ASP A 18 -3.15 -3.38 -3.17
CA ASP A 18 -2.11 -3.40 -4.19
C ASP A 18 -2.69 -3.54 -5.61
N ARG A 19 -3.96 -3.95 -5.74
CA ARG A 19 -4.63 -4.17 -7.03
C ARG A 19 -4.92 -2.87 -7.76
N CYS A 20 -4.37 -2.74 -8.97
CA CYS A 20 -4.64 -1.64 -9.89
C CYS A 20 -5.10 -2.16 -11.26
N ASN A 21 -6.10 -1.49 -11.84
CA ASN A 21 -6.61 -1.75 -13.18
C ASN A 21 -5.80 -1.04 -14.28
N LEU A 22 -4.75 -0.31 -13.92
CA LEU A 22 -3.82 0.33 -14.84
C LEU A 22 -2.48 -0.42 -14.85
N ARG A 23 -1.74 -0.26 -15.95
CA ARG A 23 -0.36 -0.76 -16.13
C ARG A 23 0.54 0.40 -16.54
N CYS A 24 0.75 1.30 -15.59
CA CYS A 24 1.60 2.47 -15.82
C CYS A 24 3.06 2.01 -15.86
N GLU A 25 3.77 2.29 -16.95
CA GLU A 25 5.19 1.91 -17.14
C GLU A 25 6.10 2.40 -15.99
N TYR A 26 5.78 3.54 -15.38
CA TYR A 26 6.56 4.09 -14.26
C TYR A 26 6.18 3.55 -12.87
N CYS A 27 5.10 2.78 -12.75
CA CYS A 27 4.55 2.33 -11.46
C CYS A 27 4.44 0.81 -11.37
N MET A 28 3.86 0.18 -12.40
CA MET A 28 3.67 -1.27 -12.54
C MET A 28 4.13 -1.69 -13.94
N PRO A 29 5.44 -1.83 -14.17
CA PRO A 29 6.01 -2.15 -15.48
C PRO A 29 5.87 -3.64 -15.87
N GLU A 30 5.68 -4.52 -14.90
CA GLU A 30 5.62 -5.97 -15.16
C GLU A 30 4.21 -6.38 -15.63
N ASP A 31 4.16 -7.19 -16.68
CA ASP A 31 2.92 -7.76 -17.20
C ASP A 31 2.28 -8.71 -16.17
N ASP A 32 3.10 -9.52 -15.51
CA ASP A 32 2.72 -10.52 -14.50
C ASP A 32 3.07 -10.05 -13.08
N TYR A 33 2.34 -9.05 -12.58
CA TYR A 33 2.48 -8.62 -11.19
C TYR A 33 1.83 -9.63 -10.23
N VAL A 34 2.60 -10.14 -9.26
CA VAL A 34 2.09 -11.01 -8.20
C VAL A 34 1.36 -10.17 -7.16
N TRP A 35 0.03 -10.30 -7.14
CA TRP A 35 -0.80 -9.65 -6.12
C TRP A 35 -0.53 -10.24 -4.74
N LEU A 36 -0.66 -9.40 -3.73
CA LEU A 36 -0.69 -9.82 -2.35
C LEU A 36 -1.80 -10.88 -2.15
N PRO A 37 -1.51 -11.92 -1.33
CA PRO A 37 -2.52 -12.84 -0.85
C PRO A 37 -3.69 -12.09 -0.24
N ARG A 38 -4.90 -12.62 -0.38
CA ARG A 38 -6.11 -11.90 0.03
C ARG A 38 -6.17 -11.71 1.55
N GLU A 39 -5.60 -12.64 2.29
CA GLU A 39 -5.43 -12.62 3.74
C GLU A 39 -4.56 -11.46 4.24
N ASP A 40 -3.64 -10.95 3.43
CA ASP A 40 -2.74 -9.84 3.78
C ASP A 40 -3.34 -8.47 3.47
N VAL A 41 -4.48 -8.43 2.76
CA VAL A 41 -5.20 -7.20 2.42
C VAL A 41 -6.21 -6.89 3.52
N LEU A 42 -6.27 -5.62 3.95
CA LEU A 42 -7.22 -5.16 4.95
C LEU A 42 -8.67 -5.39 4.48
N HIS A 43 -9.50 -5.99 5.33
CA HIS A 43 -10.94 -6.18 5.11
C HIS A 43 -11.74 -5.31 6.08
N PHE A 44 -12.93 -4.87 5.65
CA PHE A 44 -13.79 -3.99 6.45
C PHE A 44 -14.50 -4.74 7.60
N GLU A 45 -14.68 -6.05 7.47
CA GLU A 45 -15.46 -6.88 8.40
C GLU A 45 -14.58 -7.48 9.50
N GLU A 46 -14.22 -6.67 10.48
CA GLU A 46 -13.88 -7.14 11.83
C GLU A 46 -14.99 -6.62 12.76
N THR A 47 -15.81 -7.53 13.28
CA THR A 47 -16.90 -7.25 14.25
C THR A 47 -16.51 -7.78 15.63
#